data_AF-A0A100VWU4-F1
#
_entry.id   AF-A0A100VWU4-F1
#
_cell.length_a   1.000
_cell.length_b   1.000
_cell.length_c   1.000
_cell.angle_alpha   90.00
_cell.angle_beta   90.00
_cell.angle_gamma   90.00
#
_symmetry.space_group_name_H-M   'P 1'
#
loop_
_entity.id
_entity.type
_entity.pdbx_description
1 polymer ?
#
loop_
_entity_poly.entity_id
_entity_poly.type
_entity_poly.pdbx_seq_one_letter_code
_entity_poly.pdbx_strand_id
1 'polypeptide(L)'
;MGVSPVDEIVDDCIAFRIRLIGRATTGLYEHALDIHGLSIAQLNLLAALGKVGPCPPARLGELLLLDRSTVSRNLSPMLKHGWVQAVSSDAKGIREIELTPSGRKKIQAALPDWRRAQEQATELLGAQGVRAVRALANTVGDLPTG
;
A
#
# COMPACT_ATOMS: atom_id res chain seq x y z
N MET A 1 15.75 7.75 41.20
CA MET A 1 15.07 6.56 40.63
C MET A 1 15.26 6.64 39.13
N GLY A 2 16.08 5.75 38.56
CA GLY A 2 16.25 5.70 37.11
C GLY A 2 14.99 5.13 36.47
N VAL A 3 14.59 5.67 35.33
CA VAL A 3 13.50 5.11 34.51
C VAL A 3 13.88 3.67 34.15
N SER A 4 12.94 2.73 34.25
CA SER A 4 13.17 1.35 33.85
C SER A 4 13.44 1.31 32.34
N PRO A 5 14.39 0.49 31.85
CA PRO A 5 14.58 0.29 30.41
C PRO A 5 13.29 -0.17 29.70
N VAL A 6 12.38 -0.84 30.42
CA VAL A 6 11.07 -1.23 29.88
C VAL A 6 10.18 -0.01 29.66
N ASP A 7 10.11 0.89 30.63
CA ASP A 7 9.28 2.09 30.56
C ASP A 7 9.80 3.05 29.48
N GLU A 8 11.12 3.22 29.38
CA GLU A 8 11.75 4.02 28.32
C GLU A 8 11.39 3.50 26.92
N ILE A 9 11.41 2.17 26.72
CA ILE A 9 11.02 1.58 25.44
C ILE A 9 9.52 1.79 25.16
N VAL A 10 8.65 1.59 26.15
CA VAL A 10 7.20 1.72 25.96
C VAL A 10 6.80 3.16 25.65
N ASP A 11 7.41 4.12 26.35
CA ASP A 11 7.05 5.52 26.27
C ASP A 11 7.67 6.21 25.04
N ASP A 12 8.92 5.90 24.68
CA ASP A 12 9.65 6.68 23.68
C ASP A 12 9.82 5.98 22.32
N CYS A 13 9.47 4.70 22.18
CA CYS A 13 9.69 3.97 20.92
C CYS A 13 8.77 4.44 19.79
N ILE A 14 9.29 5.33 18.94
CA ILE A 14 8.62 5.81 17.72
C ILE A 14 8.21 4.64 16.80
N ALA A 15 9.08 3.63 16.65
CA ALA A 15 8.79 2.47 15.80
C ALA A 15 7.59 1.65 16.30
N PHE A 16 7.38 1.57 17.63
CA PHE A 16 6.19 0.94 18.20
C PHE A 16 4.93 1.75 17.87
N ARG A 17 4.97 3.08 18.08
CA ARG A 17 3.85 3.99 17.78
C ARG A 17 3.46 3.95 16.31
N ILE A 18 4.43 3.99 15.39
CA ILE A 18 4.19 3.88 13.94
C ILE A 18 3.56 2.53 13.59
N ARG A 19 4.06 1.42 14.14
CA ARG A 19 3.48 0.09 13.87
C ARG A 19 2.06 -0.05 14.44
N LEU A 20 1.78 0.53 15.60
CA LEU A 20 0.45 0.52 16.19
C LEU A 20 -0.56 1.25 15.29
N ILE A 21 -0.23 2.48 14.89
CA ILE A 21 -1.03 3.29 13.98
C ILE A 21 -1.18 2.58 12.63
N GLY A 22 -0.08 2.07 12.08
CA GLY A 22 -0.04 1.36 10.81
C GLY A 22 -0.95 0.13 10.81
N ARG A 23 -0.89 -0.70 11.85
CA ARG A 23 -1.78 -1.88 11.97
C ARG A 23 -3.24 -1.49 12.10
N ALA A 24 -3.57 -0.53 12.96
CA ALA A 24 -4.95 -0.10 13.17
C ALA A 24 -5.55 0.47 11.88
N THR A 25 -4.81 1.34 11.18
CA THR A 25 -5.27 1.93 9.92
C THR A 25 -5.34 0.92 8.78
N THR A 26 -4.30 0.09 8.60
CA THR A 26 -4.26 -0.97 7.57
C THR A 26 -5.41 -1.96 7.74
N GLY A 27 -5.71 -2.36 8.98
CA GLY A 27 -6.80 -3.30 9.27
C GLY A 27 -8.17 -2.82 8.78
N LEU A 28 -8.44 -1.51 8.80
CA LEU A 28 -9.68 -0.94 8.25
C LEU A 28 -9.80 -1.17 6.74
N TYR A 29 -8.70 -0.97 6.01
CA TYR A 29 -8.68 -1.20 4.56
C TYR A 29 -8.71 -2.69 4.23
N GLU A 30 -7.94 -3.53 4.94
CA GLU A 30 -7.96 -4.98 4.72
C GLU A 30 -9.37 -5.54 4.90
N HIS A 31 -10.07 -5.15 5.97
CA HIS A 31 -11.45 -5.57 6.20
C HIS A 31 -12.40 -5.11 5.10
N ALA A 32 -12.32 -3.84 4.69
CA ALA A 32 -13.20 -3.30 3.66
C ALA A 32 -12.95 -3.91 2.26
N LEU A 33 -11.73 -4.35 1.97
CA LEU A 33 -11.33 -4.88 0.67
C LEU A 33 -11.44 -6.41 0.57
N ASP A 34 -11.64 -7.11 1.69
CA ASP A 34 -11.78 -8.57 1.73
C ASP A 34 -12.92 -9.08 0.84
N ILE A 35 -14.06 -8.37 0.79
CA ILE A 35 -15.19 -8.72 -0.10
C ILE A 35 -14.82 -8.64 -1.59
N HIS A 36 -13.74 -7.93 -1.91
CA HIS A 36 -13.18 -7.83 -3.25
C HIS A 36 -12.05 -8.85 -3.47
N GLY A 37 -11.69 -9.66 -2.48
CA GLY A 37 -10.50 -10.53 -2.54
C GLY A 37 -9.22 -9.74 -2.83
N LEU A 38 -9.16 -8.50 -2.33
CA LEU A 38 -8.03 -7.59 -2.49
C LEU A 38 -7.44 -7.25 -1.13
N SER A 39 -6.11 -7.16 -1.06
CA SER A 39 -5.45 -6.44 0.04
C SER A 39 -5.25 -4.97 -0.29
N ILE A 40 -5.03 -4.14 0.72
CA ILE A 40 -4.68 -2.72 0.49
C ILE A 40 -3.36 -2.58 -0.28
N ALA A 41 -2.40 -3.49 -0.05
CA ALA A 41 -1.14 -3.51 -0.79
C ALA A 41 -1.35 -3.78 -2.29
N GLN A 42 -2.22 -4.73 -2.64
CA GLN A 42 -2.56 -5.01 -4.04
C GLN A 42 -3.32 -3.85 -4.69
N LEU A 43 -4.26 -3.24 -3.97
CA LEU A 43 -4.98 -2.05 -4.46
C LEU A 43 -4.01 -0.89 -4.74
N ASN A 44 -3.05 -0.65 -3.84
CA ASN A 44 -2.03 0.38 -4.02
C ASN A 44 -1.13 0.09 -5.23
N LEU A 45 -0.75 -1.17 -5.47
CA LEU A 45 0.00 -1.57 -6.67
C LEU A 45 -0.81 -1.36 -7.95
N LEU A 46 -2.10 -1.71 -7.96
CA LEU A 46 -3.00 -1.45 -9.10
C LEU A 46 -3.13 0.04 -9.38
N ALA A 47 -3.31 0.86 -8.33
CA ALA A 47 -3.42 2.32 -8.45
C ALA A 47 -2.11 2.95 -8.94
N ALA A 48 -0.96 2.53 -8.40
CA ALA A 48 0.35 2.99 -8.85
C ALA A 48 0.58 2.66 -10.33
N LEU A 49 0.30 1.42 -10.75
CA LEU A 49 0.43 1.00 -12.14
C LEU A 49 -0.54 1.74 -13.08
N GLY A 50 -1.77 2.00 -12.61
CA GLY A 50 -2.73 2.83 -13.33
C GLY A 50 -2.29 4.29 -13.49
N LYS A 51 -1.45 4.79 -12.57
CA LYS A 51 -0.92 6.15 -12.58
C LYS A 51 0.32 6.28 -13.46
N VAL A 52 1.27 5.35 -13.36
CA VAL A 52 2.57 5.44 -14.05
C VAL A 52 2.62 4.74 -15.40
N GLY A 53 1.60 3.92 -15.73
CA GLY A 53 1.55 3.14 -16.97
C GLY A 53 2.42 1.87 -16.90
N PRO A 54 2.66 1.22 -18.05
CA PRO A 54 3.51 0.03 -18.11
C PRO A 54 4.91 0.30 -17.53
N CYS A 55 5.36 -0.53 -16.59
CA CYS A 55 6.66 -0.34 -15.96
C CYS A 55 7.25 -1.65 -15.44
N PRO A 56 8.57 -1.67 -15.13
CA PRO A 56 9.17 -2.81 -14.45
C PRO A 56 8.61 -3.01 -13.04
N PRO A 57 8.48 -4.26 -12.55
CA PRO A 57 8.08 -4.52 -11.15
C PRO A 57 8.97 -3.82 -10.11
N ALA A 58 10.26 -3.67 -10.39
CA ALA A 58 11.19 -2.96 -9.51
C ALA A 58 10.80 -1.49 -9.31
N ARG A 59 10.25 -0.84 -10.35
CA ARG A 59 9.80 0.55 -10.25
C ARG A 59 8.62 0.70 -9.28
N LEU A 60 7.72 -0.28 -9.22
CA LEU A 60 6.65 -0.30 -8.22
C LEU A 60 7.21 -0.46 -6.80
N GLY A 61 8.28 -1.25 -6.64
CA GLY A 61 8.99 -1.39 -5.37
C GLY A 61 9.58 -0.07 -4.89
N GLU A 62 10.24 0.66 -5.78
CA GLU A 62 10.77 2.01 -5.49
C GLU A 62 9.66 2.98 -5.10
N LEU A 63 8.59 3.07 -5.89
CA LEU A 63 7.48 4.01 -5.69
C LEU A 63 6.70 3.77 -4.39
N LEU A 64 6.63 2.52 -3.94
CA LEU A 64 5.86 2.14 -2.75
C LEU A 64 6.75 1.79 -1.55
N LEU A 65 8.07 1.99 -1.67
CA LEU A 65 9.07 1.57 -0.67
C LEU A 65 8.91 0.10 -0.24
N LEU A 66 8.66 -0.78 -1.22
CA LEU A 66 8.49 -2.21 -1.02
C LEU A 66 9.73 -2.97 -1.50
N ASP A 67 10.15 -3.95 -0.71
CA ASP A 67 11.17 -4.88 -1.14
C ASP A 67 10.68 -5.76 -2.31
N ARG A 68 11.63 -6.31 -3.06
CA ARG A 68 11.36 -7.16 -4.23
C ARG A 68 10.47 -8.37 -3.92
N SER A 69 10.63 -8.98 -2.75
CA SER A 69 9.84 -10.15 -2.37
C SER A 69 8.39 -9.77 -2.11
N THR A 70 8.15 -8.61 -1.50
CA THR A 70 6.82 -8.07 -1.22
C THR A 70 6.11 -7.68 -2.52
N VAL A 71 6.80 -7.05 -3.46
CA VAL A 71 6.23 -6.77 -4.80
C VAL A 71 5.86 -8.08 -5.50
N SER A 72 6.79 -9.04 -5.57
CA SER A 72 6.57 -10.32 -6.26
C SER A 72 5.39 -11.13 -5.65
N ARG A 73 5.30 -11.17 -4.32
CA ARG A 73 4.23 -11.87 -3.59
C ARG A 73 2.86 -11.27 -3.90
N ASN A 74 2.77 -9.95 -4.05
CA ASN A 74 1.52 -9.28 -4.41
C ASN A 74 1.20 -9.42 -5.92
N LEU A 75 2.18 -9.30 -6.81
CA LEU A 75 1.96 -9.38 -8.26
C LEU A 75 1.56 -10.78 -8.73
N SER A 76 2.09 -11.83 -8.09
CA SER A 76 1.81 -13.22 -8.47
C SER A 76 0.31 -13.56 -8.56
N PRO A 77 -0.52 -13.32 -7.51
CA PRO A 77 -1.97 -13.51 -7.60
C PRO A 77 -2.63 -12.50 -8.56
N MET A 78 -2.15 -11.26 -8.65
CA MET A 78 -2.72 -10.25 -9.56
C MET A 78 -2.58 -10.65 -11.04
N LEU A 79 -1.46 -11.27 -11.41
CA LEU A 79 -1.22 -11.85 -12.74
C LEU A 79 -2.17 -13.02 -12.99
N LYS A 80 -2.34 -13.92 -12.01
CA LYS A 80 -3.24 -15.08 -12.11
C LYS A 80 -4.71 -14.66 -12.28
N HIS A 81 -5.13 -13.60 -11.59
CA HIS A 81 -6.48 -13.04 -11.73
C HIS A 81 -6.64 -12.15 -12.98
N GLY A 82 -5.56 -11.91 -13.73
CA GLY A 82 -5.59 -11.07 -14.93
C GLY A 82 -5.84 -9.59 -14.65
N TRP A 83 -5.58 -9.11 -13.43
CA TRP A 83 -5.68 -7.68 -13.10
C TRP A 83 -4.48 -6.89 -13.63
N VAL A 84 -3.34 -7.55 -13.72
CA VAL A 84 -2.13 -7.06 -14.39
C VAL A 84 -1.66 -8.13 -15.38
N GLN A 85 -0.90 -7.71 -16.40
CA GLN A 85 -0.30 -8.62 -17.37
C GLN A 85 1.17 -8.27 -17.61
N ALA A 86 1.97 -9.25 -18.00
CA ALA A 86 3.34 -9.01 -18.46
C ALA A 86 3.31 -8.49 -19.90
N VAL A 87 3.92 -7.33 -20.13
CA VAL A 87 4.09 -6.75 -21.47
C VAL A 87 5.33 -7.33 -22.15
N SER A 88 6.37 -7.58 -21.36
CA SER A 88 7.61 -8.19 -21.84
C SER A 88 8.28 -9.04 -20.75
N SER A 89 8.99 -10.09 -21.17
CA SER A 89 9.74 -10.98 -20.29
C SER A 89 11.01 -11.49 -20.97
N ASP A 90 12.06 -11.74 -20.19
CA ASP A 90 13.30 -12.37 -20.64
C ASP A 90 13.64 -13.60 -19.76
N ALA A 91 14.83 -14.19 -19.97
CA ALA A 91 15.32 -15.32 -19.18
C ALA A 91 15.43 -15.04 -17.67
N LYS A 92 15.42 -13.76 -17.25
CA LYS A 92 15.48 -13.32 -15.85
C LYS A 92 14.10 -12.97 -15.28
N GLY A 93 13.04 -13.08 -16.07
CA GLY A 93 11.64 -12.92 -15.66
C GLY A 93 10.94 -11.74 -16.34
N ILE A 94 9.89 -11.23 -15.69
CA ILE A 94 9.07 -10.15 -16.22
C ILE A 94 9.86 -8.83 -16.22
N ARG A 95 9.92 -8.18 -17.38
CA ARG A 95 10.60 -6.92 -17.59
C ARG A 95 9.68 -5.73 -17.42
N GLU A 96 8.45 -5.85 -17.92
CA GLU A 96 7.40 -4.84 -17.78
C GLU A 96 6.06 -5.50 -17.51
N ILE A 97 5.27 -4.85 -16.66
CA ILE A 97 3.88 -5.18 -16.40
C ILE A 97 3.00 -3.98 -16.69
N GLU A 98 1.74 -4.23 -16.98
CA GLU A 98 0.75 -3.18 -17.14
C GLU A 98 -0.59 -3.55 -16.49
N LEU A 99 -1.38 -2.50 -16.20
CA LEU A 99 -2.73 -2.63 -15.67
C LEU A 99 -3.69 -3.01 -16.80
N THR A 100 -4.42 -4.11 -16.64
CA THR A 100 -5.39 -4.58 -17.63
C THR A 100 -6.74 -3.86 -17.50
N PRO A 101 -7.65 -3.99 -18.49
CA PRO A 101 -9.03 -3.55 -18.32
C PRO A 101 -9.75 -4.21 -17.11
N SER A 102 -9.44 -5.47 -16.81
CA SER A 102 -9.98 -6.17 -15.63
C SER A 102 -9.47 -5.55 -14.34
N GLY A 103 -8.17 -5.22 -14.27
CA GLY A 103 -7.59 -4.50 -13.14
C GLY A 103 -8.21 -3.12 -12.92
N ARG A 104 -8.45 -2.36 -14.00
CA ARG A 104 -9.17 -1.08 -13.91
C ARG A 104 -10.58 -1.23 -13.35
N LYS A 105 -11.34 -2.22 -13.83
CA LYS A 105 -12.67 -2.54 -13.29
C LYS A 105 -12.60 -2.93 -11.82
N LYS A 106 -11.56 -3.67 -11.42
CA LYS A 106 -11.35 -4.08 -10.03
C LYS A 106 -11.15 -2.89 -9.09
N ILE A 107 -10.34 -1.90 -9.50
CA ILE A 107 -10.18 -0.64 -8.75
C ILE A 107 -11.52 0.09 -8.62
N GLN A 108 -12.27 0.21 -9.71
CA GLN A 108 -13.58 0.87 -9.71
C GLN A 108 -14.58 0.19 -8.76
N ALA A 109 -14.59 -1.14 -8.73
CA ALA A 109 -15.46 -1.92 -7.85
C ALA A 109 -15.07 -1.76 -6.37
N ALA A 110 -13.78 -1.69 -6.05
CA ALA A 110 -13.29 -1.55 -4.69
C ALA A 110 -13.37 -0.12 -4.13
N LEU A 111 -13.48 0.89 -5.00
CA LEU A 111 -13.39 2.30 -4.62
C LEU A 111 -14.43 2.76 -3.58
N PRO A 112 -15.71 2.35 -3.63
CA PRO A 112 -16.69 2.74 -2.61
C PRO A 112 -16.33 2.23 -1.21
N ASP A 113 -15.89 0.98 -1.08
CA ASP A 113 -15.52 0.40 0.21
C ASP A 113 -14.18 0.94 0.71
N TRP A 114 -13.23 1.18 -0.20
CA TRP A 114 -12.01 1.92 0.12
C TRP A 114 -12.30 3.33 0.65
N ARG A 115 -13.27 4.05 0.08
CA ARG A 115 -13.69 5.38 0.58
C ARG A 115 -14.25 5.29 1.99
N ARG A 116 -15.06 4.28 2.29
CA ARG A 116 -15.56 4.05 3.66
C ARG A 116 -14.43 3.76 4.64
N ALA A 117 -13.47 2.91 4.27
CA ALA A 117 -12.28 2.67 5.09
C ALA A 117 -11.43 3.94 5.27
N GLN A 118 -11.32 4.77 4.23
CA GLN A 118 -10.64 6.06 4.28
C GLN A 118 -11.31 7.03 5.24
N GLU A 119 -12.64 7.09 5.27
CA GLU A 119 -13.41 7.86 6.25
C GLU A 119 -13.16 7.37 7.68
N GLN A 120 -13.27 6.05 7.91
CA GLN A 120 -13.01 5.44 9.23
C GLN A 120 -11.58 5.68 9.71
N ALA A 121 -10.59 5.58 8.82
CA ALA A 121 -9.19 5.87 9.15
C ALA A 121 -8.98 7.35 9.46
N THR A 122 -9.68 8.25 8.75
CA THR A 122 -9.64 9.70 8.99
C THR A 122 -10.26 10.04 10.34
N GLU A 123 -11.36 9.38 10.70
CA GLU A 123 -12.01 9.52 12.01
C GLU A 123 -11.10 9.00 13.14
N LEU A 124 -10.53 7.79 12.98
CA LEU A 124 -9.63 7.16 13.95
C LEU A 124 -8.42 8.05 14.27
N LEU A 125 -7.83 8.69 13.27
CA LEU A 125 -6.64 9.54 13.43
C LEU A 125 -6.98 10.98 13.84
N GLY A 126 -8.22 11.41 13.60
CA GLY A 126 -8.64 12.81 13.70
C GLY A 126 -7.91 13.73 12.72
N ALA A 127 -8.39 14.98 12.63
CA ALA A 127 -7.88 15.94 11.65
C ALA A 127 -6.39 16.25 11.82
N GLN A 128 -5.88 16.31 13.06
CA GLN A 128 -4.46 16.55 13.33
C GLN A 128 -3.60 15.36 12.94
N GLY A 129 -4.03 14.13 13.28
CA GLY A 129 -3.30 12.92 12.91
C GLY A 129 -3.22 12.74 11.41
N VAL A 130 -4.31 13.00 10.68
CA VAL A 130 -4.32 12.95 9.20
C VAL A 130 -3.34 13.95 8.60
N ARG A 131 -3.31 15.19 9.10
CA ARG A 131 -2.33 16.20 8.65
C ARG A 131 -0.90 15.76 8.95
N ALA A 132 -0.65 15.24 10.15
CA ALA A 132 0.66 14.76 10.55
C ALA A 132 1.14 13.59 9.68
N VAL A 133 0.29 12.59 9.42
CA VAL A 133 0.61 11.45 8.56
C VAL A 133 0.95 11.91 7.14
N ARG A 134 0.17 12.83 6.56
CA ARG A 134 0.47 13.39 5.23
C ARG A 134 1.79 14.14 5.19
N ALA A 135 2.06 14.99 6.20
CA ALA A 135 3.31 15.72 6.28
C ALA A 135 4.51 14.78 6.45
N LEU A 136 4.41 13.80 7.36
CA LEU A 136 5.47 12.83 7.63
C LEU A 136 5.72 11.91 6.44
N ALA A 137 4.68 11.45 5.74
CA ALA A 137 4.84 10.65 4.52
C ALA A 137 5.71 11.37 3.48
N ASN A 138 5.47 12.67 3.25
CA ASN A 138 6.29 13.49 2.34
C ASN A 138 7.75 13.63 2.79
N THR A 139 8.07 13.41 4.07
CA THR A 139 9.47 13.41 4.54
C THR A 139 10.19 12.09 4.30
N VAL A 140 9.45 11.00 4.12
CA VAL A 140 9.99 9.63 3.98
C VAL A 140 10.06 9.20 2.52
N GLY A 141 9.17 9.71 1.66
CA GLY A 141 9.24 9.49 0.23
C GLY A 141 8.19 10.31 -0.52
N ASP A 142 8.45 10.56 -1.80
CA ASP A 142 7.47 11.15 -2.69
C ASP A 142 6.42 10.07 -3.02
N LEU A 143 5.16 10.30 -2.62
CA LEU A 143 4.04 9.54 -3.17
C LEU A 143 4.11 9.60 -4.70
N PRO A 144 3.64 8.58 -5.45
CA PRO A 144 3.64 8.61 -6.90
C PRO A 144 2.88 9.84 -7.43
N THR A 145 3.61 10.92 -7.65
CA THR A 145 3.15 12.09 -8.38
C THR A 145 3.17 11.71 -9.85
N GLY A 146 2.12 12.12 -10.55
CA GLY A 146 2.08 12.03 -12.00
C GLY A 146 2.80 13.18 -12.64
#